data_AF-A0A3D8S3Q8-F1
#
_entry.id   AF-A0A3D8S3Q8-F1
#
_cell.length_a   1.000
_cell.length_b   1.000
_cell.length_c   1.000
_cell.angle_alpha   90.00
_cell.angle_beta   90.00
_cell.angle_gamma   90.00
#
_symmetry.space_group_name_H-M   'P 1'
#
loop_
_entity.id
_entity.type
_entity.pdbx_description
1 polymer ?
#
loop_
_entity_poly.entity_id
_entity_poly.type
_entity_poly.pdbx_seq_one_letter_code
_entity_poly.pdbx_strand_id
1 'polypeptide(L)'
;MSTDDLGAESSQATSNVRKRRRAAQACNICRVRKIRCDGREPCETCSTTGQACAYGAEPNTQSKSDLILEGILRVEKTLQEMNMRNSKVTSPGILSGYLRDENIISTPLSYGGPETRSRHIVSQSPITSGPNIHNAILSSFHTSTTESVLEWSCFDHVPSIRQSYVSIFGLEQSRPPIAERTTARIPFVSGSDLNNIINSFQHSVNFWYPTMSMQKMNHLRSRIMEGYEDNTTTTCLAFLMMALGCASQSVMKTFEAHDPEAANEQQSNKAMADMYFDGALKRIHVAQMEVSSTANQCFLFVALYFAFLQRPLQAWSYINATAAKCRLLLAYSPLESTAEDEECTRRIFWSCYILESDYLAELSALPQSGIAEIESSIPLPGDYSTHENRDTEEQSSLYFLACLSMRRLLNRVHNLLYAKETGAGLDDARFPYIVCELDHQLEEWRELLPSNFQFTVDTQSTVTQHGGFLRQRYLTCRSVIYRPYLTWLLTNFNESKESPPNVLEKCQVCLDACLLHMLNLRDFTHTVMVDTWICSLSMTCAMLILLAAIRVPALRDLIRSEATTVGDHLQQLMHRWAQVPGHFQSPSVAQSLQMIWDVHGFIQHEYEQDDVRKRRLSNNTVDTI
;
A
#
# COMPACT_ATOMS: atom_id res chain seq x y z
N MET A 1 57.82 -69.11 -24.79
CA MET A 1 56.65 -69.61 -24.05
C MET A 1 55.81 -68.41 -23.69
N SER A 2 54.61 -68.15 -24.20
CA SER A 2 53.79 -68.79 -25.23
C SER A 2 52.77 -67.70 -25.64
N THR A 3 52.67 -67.42 -26.95
CA THR A 3 51.46 -67.53 -27.81
C THR A 3 50.32 -66.56 -27.47
N ASP A 4 50.10 -65.52 -28.28
CA ASP A 4 49.14 -65.46 -29.43
C ASP A 4 47.78 -64.93 -28.93
N ASP A 5 46.99 -64.08 -29.60
CA ASP A 5 46.83 -63.91 -31.05
C ASP A 5 46.07 -62.58 -31.36
N LEU A 6 46.56 -61.88 -32.39
CA LEU A 6 45.91 -61.15 -33.52
C LEU A 6 44.61 -60.33 -33.29
N GLY A 7 44.41 -59.15 -33.88
CA GLY A 7 45.12 -58.43 -34.94
C GLY A 7 44.15 -57.44 -35.62
N ALA A 8 44.67 -56.31 -36.11
CA ALA A 8 44.30 -55.65 -37.38
C ALA A 8 44.86 -54.22 -37.41
N GLU A 9 45.78 -54.01 -38.35
CA GLU A 9 46.47 -52.77 -38.68
C GLU A 9 45.57 -51.78 -39.44
N SER A 10 45.83 -50.47 -39.32
CA SER A 10 46.32 -49.68 -40.46
C SER A 10 46.58 -48.20 -40.12
N SER A 11 47.85 -47.83 -40.29
CA SER A 11 48.30 -46.67 -41.08
C SER A 11 48.15 -45.23 -40.54
N GLN A 12 49.30 -44.70 -40.11
CA GLN A 12 49.94 -43.42 -40.51
C GLN A 12 49.10 -42.12 -40.49
N ALA A 13 49.60 -40.94 -40.12
CA ALA A 13 50.81 -40.41 -39.49
C ALA A 13 50.50 -38.90 -39.36
N THR A 14 51.04 -38.20 -38.35
CA THR A 14 51.64 -36.85 -38.45
C THR A 14 51.76 -36.20 -37.08
N SER A 15 53.00 -35.81 -36.78
CA SER A 15 53.40 -34.92 -35.70
C SER A 15 52.73 -33.55 -35.84
N ASN A 16 52.11 -33.05 -34.76
CA ASN A 16 51.78 -31.63 -34.67
C ASN A 16 51.95 -31.11 -33.23
N VAL A 17 52.88 -30.16 -33.11
CA VAL A 17 53.11 -29.17 -32.06
C VAL A 17 51.91 -29.01 -31.12
N ARG A 18 52.11 -29.26 -29.82
CA ARG A 18 51.09 -29.05 -28.76
C ARG A 18 50.60 -27.60 -28.79
N LYS A 19 49.52 -27.35 -29.53
CA LYS A 19 48.80 -26.07 -29.55
C LYS A 19 48.35 -25.77 -28.11
N ARG A 20 48.81 -24.64 -27.57
CA ARG A 20 48.29 -24.04 -26.32
C ARG A 20 46.76 -23.93 -26.45
N ARG A 21 46.03 -24.80 -25.74
CA ARG A 21 44.56 -24.74 -25.64
C ARG A 21 44.20 -23.37 -25.08
N ARG A 22 43.50 -22.55 -25.87
CA ARG A 22 42.83 -21.34 -25.40
C ARG A 22 41.71 -21.80 -24.46
N ALA A 23 41.68 -21.30 -23.22
CA ALA A 23 40.61 -21.57 -22.29
C ALA A 23 39.27 -21.13 -22.91
N ALA A 24 38.26 -22.01 -22.93
CA ALA A 24 36.93 -21.67 -23.44
C ALA A 24 36.20 -20.68 -22.52
N GLN A 25 36.56 -20.65 -21.23
CA GLN A 25 35.98 -19.79 -20.21
C GLN A 25 37.09 -19.34 -19.22
N ALA A 26 37.10 -18.06 -18.86
CA ALA A 26 37.96 -17.54 -17.80
C ALA A 26 37.36 -17.83 -16.42
N CYS A 27 38.19 -18.06 -15.40
CA CYS A 27 37.73 -18.22 -14.01
C CYS A 27 37.08 -16.93 -13.50
N ASN A 28 36.33 -17.02 -12.40
CA ASN A 28 35.54 -15.92 -11.87
C ASN A 28 36.38 -14.66 -11.55
N ILE A 29 37.54 -14.83 -10.90
CA ILE A 29 38.44 -13.72 -10.55
C ILE A 29 39.02 -13.05 -11.79
N CYS A 30 39.49 -13.83 -12.78
CA CYS A 30 40.05 -13.27 -14.01
C CYS A 30 38.98 -12.59 -14.87
N ARG A 31 37.75 -13.11 -14.85
CA ARG A 31 36.59 -12.51 -15.54
C ARG A 31 36.20 -11.16 -14.92
N VAL A 32 36.07 -11.08 -13.59
CA VAL A 32 35.75 -9.84 -12.86
C VAL A 32 36.82 -8.77 -13.09
N ARG A 33 38.10 -9.16 -13.00
CA ARG A 33 39.22 -8.23 -13.17
C ARG A 33 39.55 -7.92 -14.64
N LYS A 34 38.84 -8.52 -15.59
CA LYS A 34 39.09 -8.40 -17.05
C LYS A 34 40.55 -8.68 -17.44
N ILE A 35 41.17 -9.67 -16.79
CA ILE A 35 42.57 -10.10 -17.05
C ILE A 35 42.60 -11.48 -17.69
N ARG A 36 43.72 -11.81 -18.34
CA ARG A 36 43.87 -13.05 -19.10
C ARG A 36 43.87 -14.27 -18.16
N CYS A 37 43.05 -15.25 -18.48
CA CYS A 37 42.98 -16.55 -17.80
C CYS A 37 43.52 -17.64 -18.73
N ASP A 38 44.34 -18.53 -18.19
CA ASP A 38 44.94 -19.67 -18.91
C ASP A 38 44.10 -20.95 -18.82
N GLY A 39 43.01 -20.96 -18.02
CA GLY A 39 42.03 -22.05 -17.98
C GLY A 39 42.44 -23.26 -17.15
N ARG A 40 43.53 -23.17 -16.36
CA ARG A 40 43.96 -24.23 -15.43
C ARG A 40 43.27 -24.05 -14.08
N GLU A 41 43.26 -25.09 -13.25
CA GLU A 41 42.66 -25.06 -11.92
C GLU A 41 43.71 -25.41 -10.85
N PRO A 42 44.22 -24.44 -10.08
CA PRO A 42 44.01 -22.99 -10.20
C PRO A 42 44.73 -22.37 -11.42
N CYS A 43 44.19 -21.27 -11.96
CA CYS A 43 44.77 -20.57 -13.10
C CYS A 43 46.04 -19.80 -12.68
N GLU A 44 46.98 -19.56 -13.59
CA GLU A 44 48.30 -18.97 -13.29
C GLU A 44 48.18 -17.61 -12.57
N THR A 45 47.24 -16.79 -13.04
CA THR A 45 46.94 -15.48 -12.46
C THR A 45 46.41 -15.57 -11.02
N CYS A 46 45.52 -16.52 -10.74
CA CYS A 46 44.97 -16.72 -9.39
C CYS A 46 45.99 -17.34 -8.44
N SER A 47 46.83 -18.25 -8.94
CA SER A 47 47.93 -18.85 -8.18
C SER A 47 48.93 -17.78 -7.70
N THR A 48 49.33 -16.89 -8.61
CA THR A 48 50.32 -15.83 -8.30
C THR A 48 49.75 -14.76 -7.36
N THR A 49 48.43 -14.53 -7.41
CA THR A 49 47.76 -13.52 -6.57
C THR A 49 47.16 -14.08 -5.27
N GLY A 50 47.33 -15.38 -5.01
CA GLY A 50 46.80 -16.06 -3.82
C GLY A 50 45.27 -16.06 -3.73
N GLN A 51 44.55 -15.98 -4.84
CA GLN A 51 43.09 -15.89 -4.88
C GLN A 51 42.46 -17.25 -5.19
N ALA A 52 41.30 -17.54 -4.59
CA ALA A 52 40.56 -18.77 -4.84
C ALA A 52 40.07 -18.82 -6.31
N CYS A 53 40.59 -19.77 -7.08
CA CYS A 53 40.28 -19.92 -8.50
C CYS A 53 39.11 -20.88 -8.69
N ALA A 54 37.92 -20.34 -8.92
CA ALA A 54 36.72 -21.13 -9.22
C ALA A 54 36.21 -20.86 -10.64
N TYR A 55 35.71 -21.92 -11.28
CA TYR A 55 35.01 -21.89 -12.56
C TYR A 55 33.56 -22.32 -12.32
N GLY A 56 32.58 -21.60 -12.87
CA GLY A 56 31.19 -22.07 -12.89
C GLY A 56 30.25 -21.57 -11.78
N ALA A 57 30.68 -20.67 -10.90
CA ALA A 57 29.71 -19.86 -10.15
C ALA A 57 29.44 -18.58 -10.95
N GLU A 58 28.22 -18.42 -11.47
CA GLU A 58 27.80 -17.17 -12.08
C GLU A 58 28.06 -16.04 -11.07
N PRO A 59 28.73 -14.94 -11.47
CA PRO A 59 28.80 -13.78 -10.61
C PRO A 59 27.36 -13.35 -10.40
N ASN A 60 26.91 -13.38 -9.14
CA ASN A 60 25.61 -12.91 -8.68
C ASN A 60 25.28 -11.62 -9.44
N THR A 61 24.52 -11.72 -10.52
CA THR A 61 23.81 -10.57 -11.06
C THR A 61 22.92 -10.18 -9.91
N GLN A 62 23.22 -9.07 -9.24
CA GLN A 62 22.35 -8.52 -8.19
C GLN A 62 20.93 -8.75 -8.65
N SER A 63 20.20 -9.59 -7.91
CA SER A 63 18.82 -9.92 -8.25
C SER A 63 18.07 -8.60 -8.36
N LYS A 64 17.03 -8.50 -9.20
CA LYS A 64 16.21 -7.28 -9.21
C LYS A 64 15.60 -7.03 -7.82
N SER A 65 15.42 -8.10 -7.03
CA SER A 65 15.15 -8.07 -5.59
C SER A 65 16.22 -7.36 -4.77
N ASP A 66 17.51 -7.55 -5.08
CA ASP A 66 18.62 -6.89 -4.40
C ASP A 66 18.68 -5.39 -4.72
N LEU A 67 18.30 -4.97 -5.94
CA LEU A 67 18.27 -3.56 -6.33
C LEU A 67 17.10 -2.80 -5.71
N ILE A 68 15.93 -3.44 -5.56
CA ILE A 68 14.83 -2.87 -4.77
C ILE A 68 15.17 -2.88 -3.30
N LEU A 69 15.75 -3.96 -2.77
CA LEU A 69 16.20 -4.00 -1.38
C LEU A 69 17.27 -2.93 -1.13
N GLU A 70 18.20 -2.72 -2.05
CA GLU A 70 19.20 -1.64 -1.98
C GLU A 70 18.55 -0.26 -2.11
N GLY A 71 17.55 -0.07 -2.97
CA GLY A 71 16.77 1.16 -3.08
C GLY A 71 15.93 1.45 -1.83
N ILE A 72 15.31 0.43 -1.23
CA ILE A 72 14.52 0.50 0.00
C ILE A 72 15.43 0.74 1.21
N LEU A 73 16.54 0.00 1.33
CA LEU A 73 17.55 0.19 2.37
C LEU A 73 18.26 1.54 2.21
N ARG A 74 18.41 2.04 0.98
CA ARG A 74 18.97 3.38 0.70
C ARG A 74 18.00 4.48 1.05
N VAL A 75 16.70 4.33 0.73
CA VAL A 75 15.65 5.21 1.27
C VAL A 75 15.71 5.14 2.80
N GLU A 76 15.63 3.97 3.45
CA GLU A 76 15.77 3.82 4.90
C GLU A 76 17.04 4.45 5.51
N LYS A 77 18.18 4.35 4.84
CA LYS A 77 19.46 4.92 5.29
C LYS A 77 19.53 6.44 5.09
N THR A 78 19.09 6.95 3.94
CA THR A 78 18.93 8.40 3.71
C THR A 78 17.96 9.00 4.73
N LEU A 79 16.92 8.25 5.11
CA LEU A 79 15.97 8.62 6.16
C LEU A 79 16.59 8.68 7.56
N GLN A 80 17.49 7.75 7.90
CA GLN A 80 18.28 7.82 9.12
C GLN A 80 19.21 9.06 9.11
N GLU A 81 19.83 9.36 7.96
CA GLU A 81 20.74 10.49 7.77
C GLU A 81 20.04 11.86 7.81
N MET A 82 18.83 11.97 7.28
CA MET A 82 18.00 13.19 7.33
C MET A 82 17.41 13.46 8.71
N ASN A 83 17.02 12.41 9.44
CA ASN A 83 16.59 12.53 10.83
C ASN A 83 17.71 13.07 11.74
N MET A 84 18.98 12.74 11.45
CA MET A 84 20.15 13.35 12.11
C MET A 84 20.39 14.82 11.74
N ARG A 85 19.87 15.29 10.60
CA ARG A 85 19.96 16.71 10.19
C ARG A 85 18.84 17.54 10.83
N ASN A 86 17.61 17.03 10.90
CA ASN A 86 16.48 17.72 11.54
C ASN A 86 16.64 17.84 13.06
N SER A 87 17.26 16.85 13.72
CA SER A 87 17.58 16.92 15.16
C SER A 87 18.74 17.88 15.50
N LYS A 88 19.52 18.33 14.51
CA LYS A 88 20.54 19.38 14.70
C LYS A 88 20.00 20.81 14.56
N VAL A 89 18.80 20.97 13.98
CA VAL A 89 18.11 22.28 13.87
C VAL A 89 17.35 22.61 15.17
N THR A 90 17.04 21.62 16.01
CA THR A 90 16.44 21.82 17.33
C THR A 90 17.50 21.99 18.43
N SER A 91 18.09 23.18 18.50
CA SER A 91 18.60 23.69 19.78
C SER A 91 17.55 24.62 20.38
N PRO A 92 16.83 24.26 21.46
CA PRO A 92 16.01 25.22 22.19
C PRO A 92 16.93 26.08 23.07
N GLY A 93 17.55 27.07 22.45
CA GLY A 93 18.09 28.21 23.17
C GLY A 93 16.95 29.19 23.45
N ILE A 94 16.67 29.41 24.74
CA ILE A 94 15.89 30.52 25.30
C ILE A 94 14.36 30.35 25.20
N LEU A 95 13.80 29.69 26.23
CA LEU A 95 12.57 30.10 26.94
C LEU A 95 12.41 29.20 28.18
N SER A 96 13.32 29.34 29.13
CA SER A 96 13.11 28.89 30.51
C SER A 96 12.87 30.13 31.36
N GLY A 97 11.61 30.35 31.72
CA GLY A 97 11.18 31.46 32.57
C GLY A 97 9.72 31.77 32.29
N TYR A 98 8.88 31.66 33.32
CA TYR A 98 7.41 31.82 33.31
C TYR A 98 6.72 30.57 32.70
N LEU A 99 6.19 29.61 33.47
CA LEU A 99 5.21 29.75 34.54
C LEU A 99 5.38 28.65 35.61
N ARG A 100 5.35 29.08 36.87
CA ARG A 100 5.04 28.27 38.06
C ARG A 100 3.57 28.47 38.42
N ASP A 101 3.03 27.51 39.18
CA ASP A 101 1.70 27.45 39.84
C ASP A 101 0.53 27.01 38.94
N GLU A 102 -0.40 26.16 39.35
CA GLU A 102 -0.57 25.22 40.47
C GLU A 102 -1.78 24.31 40.12
N ASN A 103 -1.80 23.08 40.65
CA ASN A 103 -2.99 22.26 40.95
C ASN A 103 -3.95 21.83 39.82
N ILE A 104 -3.94 20.53 39.49
CA ILE A 104 -5.15 19.67 39.53
C ILE A 104 -4.74 18.24 39.94
N ILE A 105 -5.61 17.69 40.78
CA ILE A 105 -5.49 16.52 41.65
C ILE A 105 -5.42 15.21 40.86
N SER A 106 -4.45 14.38 41.21
CA SER A 106 -4.44 12.93 40.92
C SER A 106 -4.61 12.17 42.23
N THR A 107 -5.25 10.99 42.16
CA THR A 107 -5.03 9.72 42.91
C THR A 107 -6.37 8.96 43.13
N PRO A 108 -6.37 7.67 43.56
CA PRO A 108 -6.22 6.49 42.70
C PRO A 108 -7.27 5.41 43.10
N LEU A 109 -7.13 4.15 42.65
CA LEU A 109 -7.24 3.00 43.57
C LEU A 109 -6.74 1.71 42.91
N SER A 110 -5.79 1.11 43.60
CA SER A 110 -5.12 -0.15 43.36
C SER A 110 -5.73 -1.21 44.29
N TYR A 111 -5.75 -2.48 43.86
CA TYR A 111 -5.94 -3.63 44.74
C TYR A 111 -4.93 -4.71 44.34
N GLY A 112 -3.96 -5.00 45.23
CA GLY A 112 -3.01 -6.13 45.14
C GLY A 112 -3.67 -7.45 45.56
N GLY A 113 -3.36 -8.61 44.98
CA GLY A 113 -2.17 -9.49 45.16
C GLY A 113 -2.70 -10.95 45.30
N PRO A 114 -1.90 -12.06 45.30
CA PRO A 114 -0.47 -12.14 45.65
C PRO A 114 0.43 -12.92 44.65
N GLU A 115 1.72 -12.92 45.00
CA GLU A 115 2.91 -13.36 44.28
C GLU A 115 3.12 -14.88 44.17
N THR A 116 3.71 -15.33 43.06
CA THR A 116 4.64 -16.48 43.03
C THR A 116 5.87 -16.16 42.17
N ARG A 117 7.03 -16.16 42.82
CA ARG A 117 8.40 -15.99 42.30
C ARG A 117 8.74 -16.92 41.13
N SER A 118 9.39 -16.40 40.08
CA SER A 118 10.67 -16.98 39.62
C SER A 118 11.49 -16.05 38.70
N ARG A 119 12.66 -15.64 39.23
CA ARG A 119 13.98 -15.36 38.64
C ARG A 119 14.14 -14.43 37.42
N HIS A 120 14.60 -13.22 37.78
CA HIS A 120 15.34 -12.24 36.99
C HIS A 120 16.58 -12.79 36.25
N ILE A 121 16.74 -12.36 34.99
CA ILE A 121 18.02 -11.88 34.44
C ILE A 121 17.72 -10.47 33.90
N VAL A 122 18.07 -9.45 34.68
CA VAL A 122 18.01 -8.04 34.28
C VAL A 122 19.41 -7.66 33.81
N SER A 123 19.60 -7.50 32.50
CA SER A 123 20.71 -6.69 31.98
C SER A 123 20.24 -5.25 31.93
N GLN A 124 20.69 -4.46 32.90
CA GLN A 124 20.49 -3.01 32.91
C GLN A 124 21.35 -2.37 31.82
N SER A 125 20.73 -1.64 30.91
CA SER A 125 21.39 -0.59 30.13
C SER A 125 20.70 0.74 30.41
N PRO A 126 21.46 1.85 30.54
CA PRO A 126 20.95 3.09 31.11
C PRO A 126 20.02 3.80 30.15
N ILE A 127 18.93 4.35 30.71
CA ILE A 127 18.01 5.27 30.05
C ILE A 127 18.79 6.56 29.73
N THR A 128 19.28 6.67 28.50
CA THR A 128 19.60 7.94 27.86
C THR A 128 18.40 8.36 27.05
N SER A 129 17.61 9.29 27.58
CA SER A 129 16.57 10.03 26.85
C SER A 129 17.24 10.94 25.82
N GLY A 130 17.51 10.39 24.63
CA GLY A 130 17.72 11.18 23.41
C GLY A 130 16.37 11.58 22.79
N PRO A 131 16.35 12.51 21.82
CA PRO A 131 15.13 12.86 21.12
C PRO A 131 14.71 11.68 20.25
N ASN A 132 13.86 10.80 20.79
CA ASN A 132 13.24 9.71 20.06
C ASN A 132 12.30 10.31 19.02
N ILE A 133 12.80 10.48 17.79
CA ILE A 133 11.96 10.70 16.61
C ILE A 133 11.19 9.40 16.41
N HIS A 134 9.96 9.36 16.92
CA HIS A 134 9.07 8.20 16.78
C HIS A 134 8.89 7.86 15.29
N ASN A 135 8.85 6.56 15.03
CA ASN A 135 8.56 5.93 13.74
C ASN A 135 7.39 6.64 13.02
N ALA A 136 7.28 6.50 11.70
CA ALA A 136 6.20 7.06 10.88
C ALA A 136 4.80 6.51 11.28
N ILE A 137 4.35 6.88 12.47
CA ILE A 137 3.06 6.60 13.07
C ILE A 137 2.15 7.74 12.65
N LEU A 138 1.00 7.42 12.08
CA LEU A 138 -0.01 8.43 11.79
C LEU A 138 -0.46 9.05 13.11
N SER A 139 -0.33 10.36 13.26
CA SER A 139 -0.88 11.06 14.43
C SER A 139 -2.39 10.85 14.46
N SER A 140 -2.93 10.44 15.61
CA SER A 140 -4.37 10.48 15.80
C SER A 140 -4.88 11.91 15.62
N PHE A 141 -6.08 12.05 15.08
CA PHE A 141 -6.72 13.33 14.76
C PHE A 141 -5.90 14.24 13.81
N HIS A 142 -5.08 13.67 12.93
CA HIS A 142 -4.38 14.45 11.91
C HIS A 142 -5.37 15.18 10.97
N THR A 143 -4.91 16.26 10.34
CA THR A 143 -5.77 17.17 9.56
C THR A 143 -5.78 16.90 8.05
N SER A 144 -5.27 15.75 7.59
CA SER A 144 -5.23 15.40 6.16
C SER A 144 -6.47 14.69 5.62
N THR A 145 -7.45 14.34 6.46
CA THR A 145 -8.62 13.55 6.05
C THR A 145 -9.52 14.33 5.10
N THR A 146 -10.38 13.60 4.37
CA THR A 146 -11.43 14.20 3.54
C THR A 146 -12.36 15.12 4.35
N GLU A 147 -12.73 14.71 5.57
CA GLU A 147 -13.56 15.52 6.49
C GLU A 147 -12.86 16.81 6.91
N SER A 148 -11.56 16.77 7.25
CA SER A 148 -10.80 17.98 7.59
C SER A 148 -10.69 18.97 6.42
N VAL A 149 -10.64 18.49 5.17
CA VAL A 149 -10.70 19.37 3.98
C VAL A 149 -12.07 20.01 3.84
N LEU A 150 -13.15 19.25 4.06
CA LEU A 150 -14.51 19.77 4.01
C LEU A 150 -14.75 20.91 5.02
N GLU A 151 -14.03 20.90 6.14
CA GLU A 151 -14.08 21.94 7.19
C GLU A 151 -13.35 23.25 6.83
N TRP A 152 -12.65 23.34 5.70
CA TRP A 152 -11.95 24.57 5.28
C TRP A 152 -12.89 25.77 5.09
N SER A 153 -12.54 26.94 5.61
CA SER A 153 -13.37 28.16 5.58
C SER A 153 -13.79 28.59 4.17
N CYS A 154 -13.04 28.23 3.12
CA CYS A 154 -13.43 28.51 1.73
C CYS A 154 -14.79 27.90 1.33
N PHE A 155 -15.26 26.85 2.03
CA PHE A 155 -16.56 26.24 1.79
C PHE A 155 -17.72 26.91 2.55
N ASP A 156 -17.47 27.92 3.39
CA ASP A 156 -18.53 28.70 4.04
C ASP A 156 -19.43 29.41 3.02
N HIS A 157 -18.90 29.70 1.84
CA HIS A 157 -19.62 30.29 0.71
C HIS A 157 -20.42 29.28 -0.13
N VAL A 158 -20.28 27.98 0.14
CA VAL A 158 -21.03 26.89 -0.51
C VAL A 158 -21.67 26.00 0.56
N PRO A 159 -22.59 26.53 1.39
CA PRO A 159 -23.13 25.79 2.53
C PRO A 159 -23.85 24.50 2.12
N SER A 160 -24.35 24.42 0.88
CA SER A 160 -25.01 23.24 0.33
C SER A 160 -24.14 21.97 0.38
N ILE A 161 -22.82 22.10 0.26
CA ILE A 161 -21.91 20.93 0.29
C ILE A 161 -21.77 20.32 1.69
N ARG A 162 -22.03 21.12 2.74
CA ARG A 162 -21.95 20.70 4.15
C ARG A 162 -23.30 20.37 4.76
N GLN A 163 -24.38 21.04 4.33
CA GLN A 163 -25.71 20.89 4.93
C GLN A 163 -26.23 19.44 4.92
N SER A 164 -25.91 18.69 3.88
CA SER A 164 -26.35 17.30 3.71
C SER A 164 -25.28 16.28 4.12
N TYR A 165 -24.12 16.75 4.61
CA TYR A 165 -23.01 15.87 4.95
C TYR A 165 -23.23 15.21 6.31
N VAL A 166 -23.11 13.89 6.34
CA VAL A 166 -23.08 13.10 7.58
C VAL A 166 -21.68 12.53 7.75
N SER A 167 -21.15 12.56 8.98
CA SER A 167 -19.81 12.03 9.25
C SER A 167 -19.66 10.60 8.74
N ILE A 168 -18.52 10.27 8.14
CA ILE A 168 -18.24 8.95 7.56
C ILE A 168 -18.42 7.86 8.62
N PHE A 169 -17.88 8.08 9.82
CA PHE A 169 -18.03 7.14 10.92
C PHE A 169 -19.50 6.92 11.30
N GLY A 170 -20.27 7.99 11.45
CA GLY A 170 -21.69 7.93 11.79
C GLY A 170 -22.53 7.16 10.75
N LEU A 171 -22.27 7.39 9.46
CA LEU A 171 -22.91 6.64 8.37
C LEU A 171 -22.61 5.14 8.48
N GLU A 172 -21.33 4.79 8.63
CA GLU A 172 -20.91 3.39 8.68
C GLU A 172 -21.34 2.67 9.97
N GLN A 173 -21.39 3.39 11.09
CA GLN A 173 -21.88 2.90 12.38
C GLN A 173 -23.39 2.61 12.34
N SER A 174 -24.16 3.44 11.63
CA SER A 174 -25.62 3.33 11.55
C SER A 174 -26.12 2.13 10.73
N ARG A 175 -25.21 1.37 10.12
CA ARG A 175 -25.57 0.29 9.18
C ARG A 175 -26.20 -0.89 9.90
N PRO A 176 -27.18 -1.55 9.27
CA PRO A 176 -27.74 -2.76 9.84
C PRO A 176 -26.68 -3.88 9.90
N PRO A 177 -26.77 -4.78 10.88
CA PRO A 177 -25.97 -6.00 10.90
C PRO A 177 -26.13 -6.79 9.60
N ILE A 178 -25.09 -7.51 9.19
CA ILE A 178 -25.18 -8.43 8.06
C ILE A 178 -26.08 -9.60 8.47
N ALA A 179 -27.13 -9.85 7.69
CA ALA A 179 -28.04 -10.96 7.95
C ALA A 179 -27.32 -12.30 7.78
N GLU A 180 -27.41 -13.15 8.80
CA GLU A 180 -26.87 -14.51 8.75
C GLU A 180 -27.70 -15.38 7.80
N ARG A 181 -27.04 -16.21 6.98
CA ARG A 181 -27.75 -17.16 6.14
C ARG A 181 -28.19 -18.36 6.99
N THR A 182 -29.50 -18.63 6.99
CA THR A 182 -30.11 -19.73 7.77
C THR A 182 -29.68 -21.11 7.25
N THR A 183 -29.29 -21.22 5.98
CA THR A 183 -28.94 -22.49 5.34
C THR A 183 -27.44 -22.60 5.10
N ALA A 184 -26.78 -23.50 5.82
CA ALA A 184 -25.34 -23.78 5.69
C ALA A 184 -25.00 -24.81 4.59
N ARG A 185 -25.74 -24.83 3.48
CA ARG A 185 -25.40 -25.75 2.37
C ARG A 185 -24.23 -25.18 1.60
N ILE A 186 -23.08 -25.84 1.67
CA ILE A 186 -21.90 -25.48 0.88
C ILE A 186 -22.10 -26.06 -0.53
N PRO A 187 -21.91 -25.27 -1.60
CA PRO A 187 -22.11 -25.79 -2.95
C PRO A 187 -21.03 -26.82 -3.28
N PHE A 188 -21.40 -27.86 -4.02
CA PHE A 188 -20.42 -28.78 -4.60
C PHE A 188 -19.56 -28.02 -5.63
N VAL A 189 -18.25 -28.24 -5.62
CA VAL A 189 -17.30 -27.60 -6.52
C VAL A 189 -16.51 -28.68 -7.23
N SER A 190 -16.50 -28.64 -8.57
CA SER A 190 -15.71 -29.58 -9.35
C SER A 190 -14.20 -29.31 -9.17
N GLY A 191 -13.35 -30.29 -9.48
CA GLY A 191 -11.89 -30.10 -9.39
C GLY A 191 -11.36 -28.98 -10.30
N SER A 192 -12.00 -28.75 -11.46
CA SER A 192 -11.66 -27.64 -12.36
C SER A 192 -12.10 -26.30 -11.81
N ASP A 193 -13.30 -26.21 -11.24
CA ASP A 193 -13.79 -24.95 -10.66
C ASP A 193 -12.97 -24.54 -9.44
N LEU A 194 -12.57 -25.53 -8.63
CA LEU A 194 -11.66 -25.31 -7.50
C LEU A 194 -10.32 -24.72 -7.96
N ASN A 195 -9.74 -25.22 -9.05
CA ASN A 195 -8.52 -24.65 -9.63
C ASN A 195 -8.71 -23.20 -10.03
N ASN A 196 -9.82 -22.90 -10.71
CA ASN A 196 -10.11 -21.56 -11.18
C ASN A 196 -10.28 -20.59 -10.00
N ILE A 197 -10.96 -21.01 -8.93
CA ILE A 197 -11.16 -20.19 -7.72
C ILE A 197 -9.83 -19.93 -7.01
N ILE A 198 -8.99 -20.96 -6.83
CA ILE A 198 -7.66 -20.82 -6.21
C ILE A 198 -6.75 -19.93 -7.07
N ASN A 199 -6.77 -20.09 -8.38
CA ASN A 199 -6.00 -19.25 -9.30
C ASN A 199 -6.44 -17.78 -9.20
N SER A 200 -7.75 -17.51 -9.15
CA SER A 200 -8.27 -16.16 -8.96
C SER A 200 -7.87 -15.58 -7.60
N PHE A 201 -7.90 -16.37 -6.52
CA PHE A 201 -7.38 -15.96 -5.21
C PHE A 201 -5.89 -15.61 -5.27
N GLN A 202 -5.08 -16.46 -5.93
CA GLN A 202 -3.63 -16.24 -6.06
C GLN A 202 -3.33 -14.92 -6.79
N HIS A 203 -3.99 -14.66 -7.92
CA HIS A 203 -3.73 -13.47 -8.74
C HIS A 203 -4.29 -12.17 -8.16
N SER A 204 -5.47 -12.22 -7.52
CA SER A 204 -6.19 -11.01 -7.10
C SER A 204 -6.01 -10.66 -5.63
N VAL A 205 -5.59 -11.63 -4.80
CA VAL A 205 -5.37 -11.43 -3.37
C VAL A 205 -3.93 -11.72 -2.97
N ASN A 206 -3.46 -12.95 -3.21
CA ASN A 206 -2.12 -13.35 -2.74
C ASN A 206 -1.00 -12.61 -3.47
N PHE A 207 -1.18 -12.18 -4.72
CA PHE A 207 -0.21 -11.33 -5.41
C PHE A 207 0.04 -10.01 -4.65
N TRP A 208 -1.01 -9.40 -4.11
CA TRP A 208 -0.97 -8.07 -3.48
C TRP A 208 -0.63 -8.16 -1.99
N TYR A 209 -1.13 -9.19 -1.31
CA TYR A 209 -0.85 -9.52 0.09
C TYR A 209 -0.33 -10.96 0.18
N PRO A 210 0.96 -11.20 -0.14
CA PRO A 210 1.55 -12.53 -0.34
C PRO A 210 1.77 -13.30 0.96
N THR A 211 0.69 -13.58 1.68
CA THR A 211 0.70 -14.19 3.01
C THR A 211 0.50 -15.71 2.97
N MET A 212 0.07 -16.26 1.84
CA MET A 212 -0.14 -17.71 1.66
C MET A 212 0.92 -18.33 0.75
N SER A 213 1.52 -19.43 1.21
CA SER A 213 2.45 -20.20 0.39
C SER A 213 1.73 -21.18 -0.56
N MET A 214 2.44 -21.63 -1.59
CA MET A 214 1.98 -22.71 -2.48
C MET A 214 1.73 -24.01 -1.73
N GLN A 215 2.60 -24.35 -0.77
CA GLN A 215 2.44 -25.56 0.04
C GLN A 215 1.14 -25.50 0.86
N LYS A 216 0.88 -24.37 1.51
CA LYS A 216 -0.33 -24.16 2.31
C LYS A 216 -1.58 -24.13 1.42
N MET A 217 -1.55 -23.47 0.26
CA MET A 217 -2.65 -23.52 -0.72
C MET A 217 -2.96 -24.93 -1.19
N ASN A 218 -1.94 -25.73 -1.51
CA ASN A 218 -2.11 -27.12 -1.92
C ASN A 218 -2.69 -27.99 -0.79
N HIS A 219 -2.28 -27.75 0.46
CA HIS A 219 -2.87 -28.40 1.61
C HIS A 219 -4.37 -28.06 1.75
N LEU A 220 -4.73 -26.77 1.70
CA LEU A 220 -6.13 -26.34 1.78
C LEU A 220 -6.97 -26.89 0.63
N ARG A 221 -6.40 -26.98 -0.58
CA ARG A 221 -7.04 -27.61 -1.74
C ARG A 221 -7.40 -29.07 -1.47
N SER A 222 -6.45 -29.87 -0.98
CA SER A 222 -6.72 -31.28 -0.62
C SER A 222 -7.82 -31.39 0.42
N ARG A 223 -7.80 -30.51 1.44
CA ARG A 223 -8.86 -30.44 2.47
C ARG A 223 -10.23 -30.13 1.89
N ILE A 224 -10.33 -29.21 0.93
CA ILE A 224 -11.61 -28.89 0.25
C ILE A 224 -12.12 -30.11 -0.53
N MET A 225 -11.23 -30.87 -1.18
CA MET A 225 -11.60 -32.07 -1.94
C MET A 225 -12.01 -33.25 -1.05
N GLU A 226 -11.41 -33.39 0.13
CA GLU A 226 -11.76 -34.40 1.13
C GLU A 226 -13.11 -34.12 1.81
N GLY A 227 -13.52 -32.85 1.89
CA GLY A 227 -14.78 -32.41 2.50
C GLY A 227 -14.57 -31.69 3.83
N TYR A 228 -15.68 -31.18 4.41
CA TYR A 228 -15.67 -30.27 5.56
C TYR A 228 -16.17 -30.93 6.85
N GLU A 229 -15.57 -32.06 7.21
CA GLU A 229 -16.06 -32.87 8.33
C GLU A 229 -15.67 -32.29 9.70
N ASP A 230 -14.71 -31.36 9.77
CA ASP A 230 -14.20 -30.78 11.01
C ASP A 230 -14.34 -29.26 11.11
N ASN A 231 -14.50 -28.75 12.34
CA ASN A 231 -14.49 -27.33 12.65
C ASN A 231 -13.10 -26.92 13.16
N THR A 232 -12.13 -26.85 12.25
CA THR A 232 -10.75 -26.44 12.54
C THR A 232 -10.42 -25.07 11.95
N THR A 233 -9.36 -24.43 12.45
CA THR A 233 -8.83 -23.18 11.88
C THR A 233 -8.41 -23.36 10.43
N THR A 234 -7.84 -24.51 10.07
CA THR A 234 -7.51 -24.87 8.68
C THR A 234 -8.75 -24.89 7.79
N THR A 235 -9.86 -25.48 8.27
CA THR A 235 -11.14 -25.47 7.55
C THR A 235 -11.70 -24.06 7.44
N CYS A 236 -11.62 -23.22 8.48
CA CYS A 236 -11.98 -21.80 8.40
C CYS A 236 -11.16 -21.07 7.32
N LEU A 237 -9.84 -21.28 7.28
CA LEU A 237 -8.95 -20.68 6.29
C LEU A 237 -9.26 -21.14 4.86
N ALA A 238 -9.59 -22.42 4.67
CA ALA A 238 -10.01 -22.96 3.38
C ALA A 238 -11.27 -22.25 2.86
N PHE A 239 -12.28 -22.03 3.72
CA PHE A 239 -13.48 -21.27 3.34
C PHE A 239 -13.15 -19.82 2.98
N LEU A 240 -12.23 -19.18 3.71
CA LEU A 240 -11.81 -17.81 3.42
C LEU A 240 -11.08 -17.70 2.08
N MET A 241 -10.21 -18.66 1.76
CA MET A 241 -9.55 -18.76 0.45
C MET A 241 -10.59 -18.89 -0.67
N MET A 242 -11.58 -19.76 -0.50
CA MET A 242 -12.67 -19.93 -1.46
C MET A 242 -13.53 -18.67 -1.60
N ALA A 243 -13.90 -18.04 -0.48
CA ALA A 243 -14.69 -16.82 -0.47
C ALA A 243 -14.01 -15.69 -1.24
N LEU A 244 -12.73 -15.44 -0.96
CA LEU A 244 -11.93 -14.41 -1.62
C LEU A 244 -11.66 -14.75 -3.10
N GLY A 245 -11.47 -16.02 -3.45
CA GLY A 245 -11.33 -16.47 -4.83
C GLY A 245 -12.61 -16.24 -5.66
N CYS A 246 -13.76 -16.63 -5.13
CA CYS A 246 -15.06 -16.38 -5.78
C CYS A 246 -15.39 -14.88 -5.87
N ALA A 247 -15.07 -14.10 -4.82
CA ALA A 247 -15.21 -12.64 -4.87
C ALA A 247 -14.33 -12.02 -5.97
N SER A 248 -13.10 -12.50 -6.11
CA SER A 248 -12.18 -12.07 -7.17
C SER A 248 -12.73 -12.36 -8.57
N GLN A 249 -13.32 -13.54 -8.79
CA GLN A 249 -13.98 -13.89 -10.05
C GLN A 249 -15.18 -12.97 -10.34
N SER A 250 -15.96 -12.63 -9.31
CA SER A 250 -17.07 -11.68 -9.43
C SER A 250 -16.59 -10.28 -9.84
N VAL A 251 -15.51 -9.78 -9.22
CA VAL A 251 -14.89 -8.50 -9.59
C VAL A 251 -14.40 -8.53 -11.05
N MET A 252 -13.66 -9.57 -11.45
CA MET A 252 -13.13 -9.68 -12.83
C MET A 252 -14.24 -9.63 -13.88
N LYS A 253 -15.37 -10.32 -13.62
CA LYS A 253 -16.54 -10.32 -14.51
C LYS A 253 -17.23 -8.96 -14.62
N THR A 254 -17.07 -8.07 -13.64
CA THR A 254 -17.60 -6.70 -13.69
C THR A 254 -16.99 -5.89 -14.84
N PHE A 255 -15.76 -6.22 -15.26
CA PHE A 255 -15.08 -5.51 -16.35
C PHE A 255 -15.48 -6.03 -17.73
N GLU A 256 -16.22 -7.13 -17.79
CA GLU A 256 -16.79 -7.73 -19.00
C GLU A 256 -18.28 -7.33 -19.20
N ALA A 257 -18.74 -6.27 -18.53
CA ALA A 257 -20.15 -5.85 -18.36
C ALA A 257 -21.00 -5.62 -19.64
N HIS A 258 -20.43 -5.75 -20.83
CA HIS A 258 -21.17 -5.70 -22.09
C HIS A 258 -21.85 -7.03 -22.45
N ASP A 259 -21.57 -8.11 -21.72
CA ASP A 259 -22.15 -9.43 -21.91
C ASP A 259 -23.18 -9.79 -20.83
N PRO A 260 -24.47 -10.03 -21.17
CA PRO A 260 -25.49 -10.49 -20.22
C PRO A 260 -25.12 -11.80 -19.50
N GLU A 261 -24.33 -12.67 -20.13
CA GLU A 261 -23.85 -13.91 -19.52
C GLU A 261 -22.86 -13.61 -18.39
N ALA A 262 -21.96 -12.65 -18.59
CA ALA A 262 -21.00 -12.21 -17.57
C ALA A 262 -21.68 -11.62 -16.33
N ALA A 263 -22.82 -10.93 -16.47
CA ALA A 263 -23.59 -10.41 -15.33
C ALA A 263 -24.20 -11.53 -14.48
N ASN A 264 -24.71 -12.59 -15.11
CA ASN A 264 -25.22 -13.77 -14.40
C ASN A 264 -24.09 -14.52 -13.67
N GLU A 265 -22.95 -14.70 -14.34
CA GLU A 265 -21.75 -15.29 -13.73
C GLU A 265 -21.24 -14.46 -12.55
N GLN A 266 -21.18 -13.14 -12.68
CA GLN A 266 -20.80 -12.23 -11.61
C GLN A 266 -21.67 -12.44 -10.37
N GLN A 267 -23.00 -12.48 -10.54
CA GLN A 267 -23.94 -12.67 -9.45
C GLN A 267 -23.82 -14.06 -8.82
N SER A 268 -23.61 -15.10 -9.63
CA SER A 268 -23.37 -16.47 -9.17
C SER A 268 -22.09 -16.56 -8.33
N ASN A 269 -20.98 -16.04 -8.84
CA ASN A 269 -19.68 -16.00 -8.16
C ASN A 269 -19.78 -15.22 -6.84
N LYS A 270 -20.50 -14.10 -6.83
CA LYS A 270 -20.77 -13.33 -5.60
C LYS A 270 -21.57 -14.14 -4.58
N ALA A 271 -22.64 -14.80 -5.03
CA ALA A 271 -23.47 -15.60 -4.15
C ALA A 271 -22.67 -16.74 -3.51
N MET A 272 -21.81 -17.40 -4.28
CA MET A 272 -20.89 -18.44 -3.83
C MET A 272 -19.85 -17.90 -2.84
N ALA A 273 -19.27 -16.73 -3.12
CA ALA A 273 -18.37 -16.04 -2.19
C ALA A 273 -19.04 -15.81 -0.82
N ASP A 274 -20.29 -15.33 -0.82
CA ASP A 274 -21.05 -15.10 0.41
C ASP A 274 -21.34 -16.40 1.18
N MET A 275 -21.56 -17.52 0.48
CA MET A 275 -21.78 -18.83 1.13
C MET A 275 -20.53 -19.29 1.88
N TYR A 276 -19.36 -19.17 1.24
CA TYR A 276 -18.10 -19.52 1.87
C TYR A 276 -17.74 -18.57 3.00
N PHE A 277 -17.97 -17.26 2.84
CA PHE A 277 -17.71 -16.30 3.91
C PHE A 277 -18.60 -16.51 5.13
N ASP A 278 -19.89 -16.76 4.93
CA ASP A 278 -20.83 -17.12 6.01
C ASP A 278 -20.37 -18.40 6.74
N GLY A 279 -19.93 -19.42 5.99
CA GLY A 279 -19.35 -20.64 6.54
C GLY A 279 -18.05 -20.40 7.33
N ALA A 280 -17.21 -19.46 6.90
CA ALA A 280 -16.00 -19.06 7.62
C ALA A 280 -16.34 -18.31 8.92
N LEU A 281 -17.27 -17.34 8.87
CA LEU A 281 -17.68 -16.58 10.05
C LEU A 281 -18.31 -17.47 11.13
N LYS A 282 -19.11 -18.48 10.74
CA LYS A 282 -19.63 -19.49 11.69
C LYS A 282 -18.53 -20.27 12.41
N ARG A 283 -17.32 -20.32 11.84
CA ARG A 283 -16.14 -21.02 12.38
C ARG A 283 -15.07 -20.09 12.94
N ILE A 284 -15.25 -18.76 12.88
CA ILE A 284 -14.20 -17.81 13.28
C ILE A 284 -13.82 -17.95 14.76
N HIS A 285 -14.75 -18.43 15.59
CA HIS A 285 -14.51 -18.72 17.00
C HIS A 285 -13.37 -19.74 17.22
N VAL A 286 -13.18 -20.70 16.30
CA VAL A 286 -12.08 -21.67 16.37
C VAL A 286 -10.74 -20.96 16.20
N ALA A 287 -10.63 -20.11 15.18
CA ALA A 287 -9.46 -19.27 14.97
C ALA A 287 -9.26 -18.27 16.10
N GLN A 288 -10.32 -17.85 16.81
CA GLN A 288 -10.19 -16.97 17.98
C GLN A 288 -9.53 -17.68 19.16
N MET A 289 -9.87 -18.94 19.39
CA MET A 289 -9.30 -19.79 20.45
C MET A 289 -7.84 -20.18 20.20
N GLU A 290 -7.38 -20.09 18.95
CA GLU A 290 -6.03 -20.45 18.56
C GLU A 290 -5.09 -19.24 18.46
N VAL A 291 -3.83 -19.43 18.86
CA VAL A 291 -2.72 -18.46 18.74
C VAL A 291 -1.67 -19.05 17.80
N SER A 292 -1.91 -18.90 16.50
CA SER A 292 -1.03 -19.41 15.43
C SER A 292 -1.00 -18.47 14.24
N SER A 293 -0.01 -18.68 13.35
CA SER A 293 0.09 -18.00 12.04
C SER A 293 -1.20 -18.17 11.22
N THR A 294 -1.74 -19.39 11.18
CA THR A 294 -2.98 -19.77 10.47
C THR A 294 -4.19 -19.04 11.04
N ALA A 295 -4.32 -19.00 12.37
CA ALA A 295 -5.41 -18.29 13.02
C ALA A 295 -5.35 -16.79 12.73
N ASN A 296 -4.15 -16.20 12.76
CA ASN A 296 -3.94 -14.80 12.40
C ASN A 296 -4.29 -14.52 10.92
N GLN A 297 -3.94 -15.45 10.03
CA GLN A 297 -4.29 -15.38 8.61
C GLN A 297 -5.80 -15.42 8.35
N CYS A 298 -6.55 -16.21 9.13
CA CYS A 298 -8.02 -16.18 9.07
C CYS A 298 -8.57 -14.78 9.36
N PHE A 299 -8.06 -14.10 10.39
CA PHE A 299 -8.51 -12.76 10.76
C PHE A 299 -8.18 -11.74 9.66
N LEU A 300 -6.98 -11.82 9.06
CA LEU A 300 -6.61 -10.98 7.92
C LEU A 300 -7.57 -11.18 6.74
N PHE A 301 -7.89 -12.42 6.39
CA PHE A 301 -8.77 -12.70 5.25
C PHE A 301 -10.23 -12.33 5.50
N VAL A 302 -10.67 -12.40 6.76
CA VAL A 302 -11.97 -11.83 7.15
C VAL A 302 -11.97 -10.32 6.96
N ALA A 303 -10.91 -9.61 7.36
CA ALA A 303 -10.78 -8.18 7.12
C ALA A 303 -10.83 -7.84 5.62
N LEU A 304 -10.09 -8.56 4.78
CA LEU A 304 -10.10 -8.36 3.33
C LEU A 304 -11.48 -8.59 2.72
N TYR A 305 -12.22 -9.58 3.20
CA TYR A 305 -13.58 -9.81 2.73
C TYR A 305 -14.53 -8.70 3.19
N PHE A 306 -14.38 -8.15 4.40
CA PHE A 306 -15.14 -6.97 4.81
C PHE A 306 -14.77 -5.72 4.01
N ALA A 307 -13.51 -5.56 3.61
CA ALA A 307 -13.09 -4.51 2.68
C ALA A 307 -13.82 -4.65 1.33
N PHE A 308 -13.88 -5.88 0.79
CA PHE A 308 -14.68 -6.20 -0.40
C PHE A 308 -16.17 -5.87 -0.22
N LEU A 309 -16.76 -6.20 0.93
CA LEU A 309 -18.14 -5.83 1.26
C LEU A 309 -18.35 -4.33 1.53
N GLN A 310 -17.29 -3.51 1.39
CA GLN A 310 -17.26 -2.08 1.72
C GLN A 310 -17.79 -1.83 3.14
N ARG A 311 -17.34 -2.64 4.11
CA ARG A 311 -17.70 -2.61 5.54
C ARG A 311 -16.49 -2.12 6.36
N PRO A 312 -16.16 -0.82 6.31
CA PRO A 312 -14.88 -0.34 6.79
C PRO A 312 -14.67 -0.52 8.30
N LEU A 313 -15.70 -0.35 9.12
CA LEU A 313 -15.55 -0.52 10.58
C LEU A 313 -15.32 -1.99 10.97
N GLN A 314 -15.97 -2.93 10.27
CA GLN A 314 -15.75 -4.36 10.45
C GLN A 314 -14.37 -4.78 9.92
N ALA A 315 -13.97 -4.27 8.74
CA ALA A 315 -12.65 -4.50 8.19
C ALA A 315 -11.55 -4.01 9.15
N TRP A 316 -11.65 -2.77 9.63
CA TRP A 316 -10.74 -2.21 10.62
C TRP A 316 -10.69 -3.03 11.92
N SER A 317 -11.82 -3.48 12.45
CA SER A 317 -11.86 -4.30 13.66
C SER A 317 -11.05 -5.59 13.51
N TYR A 318 -11.19 -6.28 12.37
CA TYR A 318 -10.41 -7.48 12.08
C TYR A 318 -8.94 -7.17 11.74
N ILE A 319 -8.62 -6.04 11.10
CA ILE A 319 -7.24 -5.57 10.92
C ILE A 319 -6.58 -5.37 12.29
N ASN A 320 -7.27 -4.68 13.21
CA ASN A 320 -6.77 -4.41 14.56
C ASN A 320 -6.57 -5.71 15.36
N ALA A 321 -7.52 -6.63 15.30
CA ALA A 321 -7.40 -7.94 15.95
C ALA A 321 -6.25 -8.78 15.36
N THR A 322 -6.07 -8.73 14.03
CA THR A 322 -4.93 -9.37 13.34
C THR A 322 -3.61 -8.75 13.81
N ALA A 323 -3.53 -7.42 13.87
CA ALA A 323 -2.35 -6.72 14.34
C ALA A 323 -2.01 -7.09 15.80
N ALA A 324 -3.00 -7.13 16.69
CA ALA A 324 -2.80 -7.54 18.09
C ALA A 324 -2.29 -8.98 18.21
N LYS A 325 -2.89 -9.94 17.49
CA LYS A 325 -2.41 -11.34 17.44
C LYS A 325 -1.02 -11.45 16.83
N CYS A 326 -0.74 -10.67 15.78
CA CYS A 326 0.56 -10.63 15.14
C CYS A 326 1.65 -10.14 16.09
N ARG A 327 1.41 -9.03 16.81
CA ARG A 327 2.32 -8.51 17.83
C ARG A 327 2.58 -9.53 18.94
N LEU A 328 1.55 -10.27 19.37
CA LEU A 328 1.70 -11.35 20.33
C LEU A 328 2.65 -12.44 19.81
N LEU A 329 2.44 -12.92 18.59
CA LEU A 329 3.27 -13.97 17.96
C LEU A 329 4.71 -13.52 17.70
N LEU A 330 4.92 -12.23 17.39
CA LEU A 330 6.25 -11.65 17.20
C LEU A 330 7.00 -11.45 18.53
N ALA A 331 6.29 -11.12 19.60
CA ALA A 331 6.88 -10.97 20.93
C ALA A 331 7.17 -12.33 21.61
N TYR A 332 6.31 -13.33 21.36
CA TYR A 332 6.40 -14.67 21.94
C TYR A 332 6.27 -15.70 20.84
N SER A 333 7.36 -15.94 20.11
CA SER A 333 7.38 -16.94 19.06
C SER A 333 7.05 -18.33 19.61
N PRO A 334 6.12 -19.08 18.98
CA PRO A 334 5.80 -20.44 19.40
C PRO A 334 7.04 -21.35 19.37
N LEU A 335 7.17 -22.27 20.34
CA LEU A 335 8.32 -23.19 20.43
C LEU A 335 8.47 -24.10 19.21
N GLU A 336 7.36 -24.37 18.50
CA GLU A 336 7.29 -25.24 17.33
C GLU A 336 7.02 -24.46 16.03
N SER A 337 7.36 -23.17 15.95
CA SER A 337 7.17 -22.40 14.72
C SER A 337 8.10 -22.88 13.60
N THR A 338 7.53 -23.12 12.42
CA THR A 338 8.32 -23.36 11.22
C THR A 338 8.81 -22.04 10.63
N ALA A 339 9.86 -22.08 9.81
CA ALA A 339 10.31 -20.89 9.06
C ALA A 339 9.19 -20.33 8.16
N GLU A 340 8.31 -21.19 7.66
CA GLU A 340 7.13 -20.80 6.88
C GLU A 340 6.12 -20.02 7.73
N ASP A 341 5.90 -20.42 8.98
CA ASP A 341 5.01 -19.72 9.92
C ASP A 341 5.53 -18.35 10.33
N GLU A 342 6.84 -18.25 10.56
CA GLU A 342 7.51 -17.00 10.89
C GLU A 342 7.43 -15.99 9.74
N GLU A 343 7.69 -16.45 8.51
CA GLU A 343 7.59 -15.61 7.32
C GLU A 343 6.14 -15.22 7.01
N CYS A 344 5.19 -16.15 7.16
CA CYS A 344 3.76 -15.86 7.07
C CYS A 344 3.34 -14.76 8.06
N THR A 345 3.78 -14.88 9.33
CA THR A 345 3.49 -13.89 10.37
C THR A 345 4.11 -12.53 10.06
N ARG A 346 5.35 -12.51 9.55
CA ARG A 346 6.03 -11.28 9.11
C ARG A 346 5.30 -10.59 7.96
N ARG A 347 4.80 -11.35 6.99
CA ARG A 347 4.04 -10.80 5.85
C ARG A 347 2.65 -10.33 6.26
N ILE A 348 2.01 -11.00 7.21
CA ILE A 348 0.76 -10.54 7.83
C ILE A 348 1.00 -9.22 8.57
N PHE A 349 2.10 -9.08 9.34
CA PHE A 349 2.47 -7.83 10.00
C PHE A 349 2.50 -6.66 9.00
N TRP A 350 3.25 -6.82 7.91
CA TRP A 350 3.40 -5.79 6.89
C TRP A 350 2.11 -5.50 6.12
N SER A 351 1.27 -6.52 5.91
CA SER A 351 -0.06 -6.35 5.32
C SER A 351 -0.97 -5.54 6.24
N CYS A 352 -0.99 -5.85 7.54
CA CYS A 352 -1.74 -5.10 8.54
C CYS A 352 -1.21 -3.67 8.69
N TYR A 353 0.09 -3.45 8.61
CA TYR A 353 0.68 -2.10 8.66
C TYR A 353 0.16 -1.22 7.51
N ILE A 354 0.09 -1.77 6.29
CA ILE A 354 -0.47 -1.06 5.12
C ILE A 354 -1.96 -0.80 5.33
N LEU A 355 -2.73 -1.86 5.58
CA LEU A 355 -4.19 -1.78 5.69
C LEU A 355 -4.63 -0.87 6.84
N GLU A 356 -4.02 -0.97 8.02
CA GLU A 356 -4.37 -0.10 9.16
C GLU A 356 -4.05 1.37 8.82
N SER A 357 -2.87 1.64 8.25
CA SER A 357 -2.46 3.01 7.90
C SER A 357 -3.40 3.65 6.89
N ASP A 358 -3.89 2.89 5.90
CA ASP A 358 -4.83 3.38 4.90
C ASP A 358 -6.19 3.77 5.52
N TYR A 359 -6.67 3.01 6.51
CA TYR A 359 -7.91 3.33 7.23
C TYR A 359 -7.74 4.51 8.17
N LEU A 360 -6.61 4.58 8.90
CA LEU A 360 -6.29 5.71 9.79
C LEU A 360 -6.16 7.03 9.01
N ALA A 361 -5.70 6.98 7.76
CA ALA A 361 -5.55 8.16 6.91
C ALA A 361 -6.89 8.86 6.56
N GLU A 362 -8.00 8.12 6.62
CA GLU A 362 -9.35 8.67 6.38
C GLU A 362 -10.16 8.81 7.68
N LEU A 363 -10.02 7.88 8.63
CA LEU A 363 -10.68 7.90 9.94
C LEU A 363 -9.64 8.10 11.05
N SER A 364 -9.14 9.33 11.18
CA SER A 364 -8.00 9.69 12.04
C SER A 364 -8.24 9.52 13.55
N ALA A 365 -9.49 9.35 13.96
CA ALA A 365 -9.89 9.11 15.36
C ALA A 365 -9.93 7.62 15.75
N LEU A 366 -9.73 6.70 14.80
CA LEU A 366 -9.75 5.27 15.11
C LEU A 366 -8.59 4.89 16.06
N PRO A 367 -8.82 3.97 17.01
CA PRO A 367 -7.77 3.43 17.85
C PRO A 367 -6.67 2.74 17.02
N GLN A 368 -5.42 2.97 17.40
CA GLN A 368 -4.27 2.33 16.76
C GLN A 368 -3.96 1.01 17.47
N SER A 369 -3.63 -0.04 16.72
CA SER A 369 -3.22 -1.34 17.29
C SER A 369 -1.80 -1.33 17.87
N GLY A 370 -1.01 -0.28 17.59
CA GLY A 370 0.41 -0.18 17.90
C GLY A 370 1.32 -0.98 16.95
N ILE A 371 0.81 -1.46 15.81
CA ILE A 371 1.64 -2.16 14.81
C ILE A 371 2.73 -1.26 14.22
N ALA A 372 2.42 0.03 14.01
CA ALA A 372 3.36 1.03 13.52
C ALA A 372 4.48 1.36 14.52
N GLU A 373 4.28 1.09 15.81
CA GLU A 373 5.28 1.37 16.85
C GLU A 373 6.49 0.45 16.74
N ILE A 374 6.26 -0.80 16.35
CA ILE A 374 7.32 -1.83 16.26
C ILE A 374 7.85 -2.02 14.84
N GLU A 375 7.35 -1.24 13.87
CA GLU A 375 7.67 -1.31 12.45
C GLU A 375 9.17 -1.42 12.16
N SER A 376 9.96 -0.53 12.77
CA SER A 376 11.41 -0.48 12.55
C SER A 376 12.19 -1.65 13.15
N SER A 377 11.56 -2.45 14.02
CA SER A 377 12.16 -3.66 14.60
C SER A 377 11.86 -4.93 13.79
N ILE A 378 10.91 -4.87 12.86
CA ILE A 378 10.50 -6.04 12.08
C ILE A 378 11.32 -6.09 10.78
N PRO A 379 11.95 -7.23 10.45
CA PRO A 379 12.62 -7.39 9.16
C PRO A 379 11.64 -7.26 7.99
N LEU A 380 12.14 -6.79 6.84
CA LEU A 380 11.38 -6.83 5.59
C LEU A 380 11.04 -8.29 5.20
N PRO A 381 9.97 -8.50 4.41
CA PRO A 381 9.61 -9.82 3.88
C PRO A 381 10.80 -10.51 3.20
N GLY A 382 11.03 -11.78 3.55
CA GLY A 382 12.10 -12.62 2.99
C GLY A 382 11.57 -13.58 1.92
N ASP A 383 12.30 -14.66 1.66
CA ASP A 383 11.89 -15.68 0.68
C ASP A 383 10.62 -16.42 1.13
N TYR A 384 9.62 -16.49 0.24
CA TYR A 384 8.35 -17.16 0.53
C TYR A 384 7.70 -17.64 -0.78
N SER A 385 7.57 -18.96 -0.94
CA SER A 385 7.06 -19.55 -2.18
C SER A 385 5.54 -19.35 -2.29
N THR A 386 5.14 -18.32 -3.04
CA THR A 386 3.76 -17.81 -3.10
C THR A 386 3.06 -18.10 -4.43
N HIS A 387 3.83 -18.33 -5.50
CA HIS A 387 3.31 -18.59 -6.84
C HIS A 387 4.10 -19.70 -7.53
N GLU A 388 3.48 -20.39 -8.50
CA GLU A 388 4.16 -21.42 -9.30
C GLU A 388 5.18 -20.82 -10.27
N ASN A 389 4.84 -19.67 -10.85
CA ASN A 389 5.72 -18.96 -11.77
C ASN A 389 6.66 -18.03 -10.99
N ARG A 390 7.97 -18.26 -11.16
CA ARG A 390 9.03 -17.49 -10.49
C ARG A 390 9.01 -16.00 -10.85
N ASP A 391 8.68 -15.64 -12.10
CA ASP A 391 8.60 -14.24 -12.52
C ASP A 391 7.42 -13.54 -11.84
N THR A 392 6.29 -14.23 -11.67
CA THR A 392 5.11 -13.71 -10.96
C THR A 392 5.39 -13.57 -9.47
N GLU A 393 6.04 -14.55 -8.86
CA GLU A 393 6.46 -14.51 -7.45
C GLU A 393 7.42 -13.36 -7.16
N GLU A 394 8.41 -13.18 -8.04
CA GLU A 394 9.34 -12.05 -7.97
C GLU A 394 8.55 -10.74 -8.08
N GLN A 395 7.71 -10.57 -9.10
CA GLN A 395 6.89 -9.37 -9.26
C GLN A 395 5.98 -9.08 -8.05
N SER A 396 5.32 -10.11 -7.50
CA SER A 396 4.49 -9.97 -6.30
C SER A 396 5.30 -9.45 -5.12
N SER A 397 6.48 -10.03 -4.88
CA SER A 397 7.37 -9.63 -3.78
C SER A 397 7.91 -8.21 -3.98
N LEU A 398 8.35 -7.87 -5.18
CA LEU A 398 8.86 -6.53 -5.53
C LEU A 398 7.75 -5.47 -5.40
N TYR A 399 6.53 -5.79 -5.83
CA TYR A 399 5.37 -4.91 -5.69
C TYR A 399 5.02 -4.67 -4.23
N PHE A 400 4.95 -5.73 -3.42
CA PHE A 400 4.64 -5.64 -2.00
C PHE A 400 5.65 -4.73 -1.27
N LEU A 401 6.94 -4.89 -1.57
CA LEU A 401 8.01 -4.04 -1.08
C LEU A 401 7.87 -2.56 -1.51
N ALA A 402 7.52 -2.30 -2.77
CA ALA A 402 7.26 -0.94 -3.26
C ALA A 402 6.09 -0.28 -2.52
N CYS A 403 5.02 -1.02 -2.25
CA CYS A 403 3.88 -0.56 -1.45
C CYS A 403 4.25 -0.25 -0.01
N LEU A 404 5.07 -1.10 0.63
CA LEU A 404 5.56 -0.86 1.99
C LEU A 404 6.37 0.43 2.07
N SER A 405 7.31 0.62 1.16
CA SER A 405 8.11 1.83 1.02
C SER A 405 7.23 3.09 0.88
N MET A 406 6.29 3.05 -0.07
CA MET A 406 5.37 4.16 -0.30
C MET A 406 4.52 4.46 0.94
N ARG A 407 4.02 3.43 1.63
CA ARG A 407 3.20 3.62 2.83
C ARG A 407 3.98 4.26 3.97
N ARG A 408 5.24 3.88 4.17
CA ARG A 408 6.14 4.53 5.15
C ARG A 408 6.39 6.00 4.82
N LEU A 409 6.62 6.31 3.54
CA LEU A 409 6.76 7.69 3.09
C LEU A 409 5.47 8.49 3.37
N LEU A 410 4.31 8.00 2.94
CA LEU A 410 3.03 8.65 3.22
C LEU A 410 2.79 8.86 4.72
N ASN A 411 3.08 7.86 5.57
CA ASN A 411 2.91 8.03 7.02
C ASN A 411 3.81 9.13 7.58
N ARG A 412 5.03 9.28 7.03
CA ARG A 412 5.92 10.40 7.37
C ARG A 412 5.35 11.74 6.91
N VAL A 413 4.80 11.80 5.69
CA VAL A 413 4.11 13.00 5.19
C VAL A 413 2.99 13.41 6.16
N HIS A 414 2.14 12.46 6.57
CA HIS A 414 1.07 12.70 7.54
C HIS A 414 1.60 13.20 8.89
N ASN A 415 2.65 12.57 9.43
CA ASN A 415 3.21 12.97 10.72
C ASN A 415 3.86 14.37 10.68
N LEU A 416 4.71 14.63 9.67
CA LEU A 416 5.48 15.88 9.60
C LEU A 416 4.64 17.09 9.20
N LEU A 417 3.62 16.91 8.36
CA LEU A 417 2.81 18.02 7.86
C LEU A 417 1.45 18.15 8.56
N TYR A 418 0.83 17.06 9.00
CA TYR A 418 -0.59 17.04 9.38
C TYR A 418 -0.86 16.58 10.82
N ALA A 419 0.16 16.24 11.61
CA ALA A 419 -0.03 15.98 13.02
C ALA A 419 -0.65 17.21 13.71
N LYS A 420 -1.70 16.99 14.52
CA LYS A 420 -2.55 18.07 15.05
C LYS A 420 -1.77 19.13 15.84
N GLU A 421 -0.77 18.71 16.61
CA GLU A 421 0.00 19.59 17.49
C GLU A 421 1.40 19.90 16.95
N THR A 422 2.02 18.94 16.27
CA THR A 422 3.42 19.03 15.84
C THR A 422 3.61 19.22 14.34
N GLY A 423 2.53 19.09 13.57
CA GLY A 423 2.55 19.17 12.11
C GLY A 423 2.94 20.57 11.64
N ALA A 424 3.84 20.62 10.65
CA ALA A 424 4.33 21.87 10.09
C ALA A 424 3.37 22.49 9.05
N GLY A 425 2.27 21.84 8.67
CA GLY A 425 1.42 22.28 7.55
C GLY A 425 0.81 23.68 7.69
N LEU A 426 0.79 24.24 8.91
CA LEU A 426 0.35 25.62 9.19
C LEU A 426 1.52 26.57 9.52
N ASP A 427 2.76 26.10 9.49
CA ASP A 427 3.97 26.84 9.81
C ASP A 427 4.73 27.20 8.53
N ASP A 428 4.52 28.43 8.06
CA ASP A 428 5.06 28.95 6.80
C ASP A 428 6.58 29.10 6.75
N ALA A 429 7.25 29.08 7.90
CA ALA A 429 8.69 29.03 7.97
C ALA A 429 9.23 27.60 7.79
N ARG A 430 8.53 26.59 8.32
CA ARG A 430 9.01 25.19 8.33
C ARG A 430 8.52 24.34 7.16
N PHE A 431 7.24 24.45 6.76
CA PHE A 431 6.70 23.53 5.75
C PHE A 431 7.43 23.56 4.41
N PRO A 432 7.93 24.69 3.86
CA PRO A 432 8.57 24.70 2.55
C PRO A 432 9.78 23.75 2.46
N TYR A 433 10.60 23.70 3.52
CA TYR A 433 11.76 22.81 3.58
C TYR A 433 11.35 21.34 3.70
N ILE A 434 10.32 21.07 4.51
CA ILE A 434 9.79 19.71 4.69
C ILE A 434 9.16 19.21 3.38
N VAL A 435 8.41 20.06 2.68
CA VAL A 435 7.80 19.72 1.38
C VAL A 435 8.86 19.44 0.34
N CYS A 436 9.90 20.29 0.21
CA CYS A 436 11.00 20.07 -0.72
C CYS A 436 11.69 18.72 -0.49
N GLU A 437 11.90 18.36 0.78
CA GLU A 437 12.56 17.12 1.15
C GLU A 437 11.67 15.89 0.89
N LEU A 438 10.40 15.94 1.27
CA LEU A 438 9.46 14.85 1.03
C LEU A 438 9.23 14.61 -0.46
N ASP A 439 9.19 15.67 -1.28
CA ASP A 439 9.10 15.56 -2.74
C ASP A 439 10.36 14.92 -3.35
N HIS A 440 11.55 15.29 -2.85
CA HIS A 440 12.79 14.65 -3.29
C HIS A 440 12.78 13.13 -3.03
N GLN A 441 12.34 12.71 -1.84
CA GLN A 441 12.18 11.28 -1.51
C GLN A 441 11.13 10.59 -2.38
N LEU A 442 10.05 11.29 -2.70
CA LEU A 442 8.99 10.75 -3.56
C LEU A 442 9.48 10.53 -5.00
N GLU A 443 10.25 11.47 -5.56
CA GLU A 443 10.85 11.30 -6.88
C GLU A 443 11.93 10.21 -6.89
N GLU A 444 12.83 10.18 -5.89
CA GLU A 444 13.83 9.11 -5.77
C GLU A 444 13.15 7.73 -5.70
N TRP A 445 12.09 7.59 -4.90
CA TRP A 445 11.29 6.37 -4.84
C TRP A 445 10.74 5.97 -6.22
N ARG A 446 10.20 6.93 -6.98
CA ARG A 446 9.65 6.67 -8.32
C ARG A 446 10.73 6.24 -9.31
N GLU A 447 11.89 6.87 -9.29
CA GLU A 447 13.02 6.55 -10.17
C GLU A 447 13.62 5.17 -9.89
N LEU A 448 13.58 4.72 -8.63
CA LEU A 448 14.07 3.41 -8.20
C LEU A 448 13.11 2.25 -8.46
N LEU A 449 11.91 2.51 -8.99
CA LEU A 449 10.97 1.44 -9.33
C LEU A 449 11.53 0.54 -10.45
N PRO A 450 11.32 -0.80 -10.35
CA PRO A 450 11.65 -1.74 -11.42
C PRO A 450 10.95 -1.42 -12.72
N SER A 451 11.52 -1.86 -13.84
CA SER A 451 10.97 -1.67 -15.19
C SER A 451 9.50 -2.05 -15.34
N ASN A 452 9.04 -3.11 -14.65
CA ASN A 452 7.65 -3.58 -14.72
C ASN A 452 6.65 -2.65 -14.00
N PHE A 453 7.16 -1.77 -13.14
CA PHE A 453 6.39 -0.84 -12.30
C PHE A 453 6.67 0.62 -12.61
N GLN A 454 7.61 0.92 -13.53
CA GLN A 454 7.88 2.28 -13.97
C GLN A 454 6.66 2.88 -14.66
N PHE A 455 6.48 4.19 -14.44
CA PHE A 455 5.40 4.95 -15.03
C PHE A 455 5.79 6.41 -15.29
N THR A 456 5.09 7.02 -16.22
CA THR A 456 5.13 8.45 -16.51
C THR A 456 4.05 9.19 -15.72
N VAL A 457 4.30 10.47 -15.41
CA VAL A 457 3.36 11.36 -14.71
C VAL A 457 2.49 12.06 -15.74
N ASP A 458 1.70 11.27 -16.45
CA ASP A 458 0.76 11.69 -17.47
C ASP A 458 -0.51 10.83 -17.41
N THR A 459 -1.36 10.89 -18.43
CA THR A 459 -2.59 10.11 -18.55
C THR A 459 -2.44 8.86 -19.41
N GLN A 460 -1.23 8.54 -19.87
CA GLN A 460 -0.98 7.36 -20.70
C GLN A 460 -1.15 6.07 -19.88
N SER A 461 -1.54 5.00 -20.56
CA SER A 461 -1.65 3.69 -19.93
C SER A 461 -0.29 3.17 -19.49
N THR A 462 -0.21 2.64 -18.27
CA THR A 462 0.98 1.92 -17.79
C THR A 462 1.07 0.54 -18.43
N VAL A 463 2.28 -0.02 -18.45
CA VAL A 463 2.52 -1.38 -18.98
C VAL A 463 1.77 -2.44 -18.18
N THR A 464 1.72 -2.28 -16.85
CA THR A 464 1.05 -3.20 -15.94
C THR A 464 0.04 -2.45 -15.06
N GLN A 465 -0.99 -3.17 -14.59
CA GLN A 465 -1.92 -2.64 -13.58
C GLN A 465 -1.20 -2.27 -12.28
N HIS A 466 -0.16 -3.02 -11.91
CA HIS A 466 0.64 -2.77 -10.71
C HIS A 466 1.38 -1.43 -10.78
N GLY A 467 1.99 -1.11 -11.93
CA GLY A 467 2.56 0.22 -12.18
C GLY A 467 1.51 1.34 -12.17
N GLY A 468 0.31 1.05 -12.69
CA GLY A 468 -0.83 1.97 -12.64
C GLY A 468 -1.27 2.28 -11.20
N PHE A 469 -1.35 1.27 -10.35
CA PHE A 469 -1.67 1.43 -8.93
C PHE A 469 -0.58 2.18 -8.17
N LEU A 470 0.71 1.87 -8.42
CA LEU A 470 1.82 2.62 -7.82
C LEU A 470 1.83 4.08 -8.25
N ARG A 471 1.44 4.38 -9.50
CA ARG A 471 1.21 5.76 -9.96
C ARG A 471 0.10 6.45 -9.18
N GLN A 472 -1.01 5.76 -8.89
CA GLN A 472 -2.09 6.31 -8.05
C GLN A 472 -1.59 6.68 -6.64
N ARG A 473 -0.81 5.79 -6.01
CA ARG A 473 -0.22 6.06 -4.69
C ARG A 473 0.78 7.22 -4.73
N TYR A 474 1.61 7.32 -5.77
CA TYR A 474 2.52 8.44 -6.00
C TYR A 474 1.76 9.77 -6.16
N LEU A 475 0.74 9.82 -7.01
CA LEU A 475 -0.04 11.05 -7.26
C LEU A 475 -0.78 11.51 -5.99
N THR A 476 -1.35 10.56 -5.24
CA THR A 476 -1.96 10.83 -3.94
C THR A 476 -0.93 11.43 -2.98
N CYS A 477 0.23 10.79 -2.83
CA CYS A 477 1.31 11.26 -1.96
C CYS A 477 1.76 12.68 -2.33
N ARG A 478 1.99 12.93 -3.63
CA ARG A 478 2.39 14.25 -4.14
C ARG A 478 1.36 15.32 -3.82
N SER A 479 0.08 15.03 -4.00
CA SER A 479 -1.00 15.96 -3.64
C SER A 479 -1.01 16.29 -2.13
N VAL A 480 -0.77 15.29 -1.28
CA VAL A 480 -0.72 15.48 0.18
C VAL A 480 0.56 16.23 0.60
N ILE A 481 1.68 16.04 -0.08
CA ILE A 481 2.92 16.79 0.17
C ILE A 481 2.74 18.28 -0.13
N TYR A 482 2.15 18.64 -1.27
CA TYR A 482 2.05 20.04 -1.71
C TYR A 482 0.84 20.81 -1.19
N ARG A 483 -0.17 20.13 -0.65
CA ARG A 483 -1.39 20.75 -0.10
C ARG A 483 -1.16 21.86 0.95
N PRO A 484 -0.11 21.88 1.80
CA PRO A 484 0.13 23.00 2.71
C PRO A 484 0.28 24.36 2.00
N TYR A 485 0.86 24.39 0.78
CA TYR A 485 0.93 25.61 -0.02
C TYR A 485 -0.46 26.13 -0.39
N LEU A 486 -1.37 25.21 -0.75
CA LEU A 486 -2.75 25.54 -1.07
C LEU A 486 -3.49 26.05 0.17
N THR A 487 -3.35 25.38 1.31
CA THR A 487 -3.95 25.80 2.59
C THR A 487 -3.45 27.18 3.01
N TRP A 488 -2.15 27.44 2.90
CA TRP A 488 -1.56 28.75 3.18
C TRP A 488 -2.13 29.83 2.24
N LEU A 489 -2.21 29.57 0.94
CA LEU A 489 -2.73 30.54 -0.02
C LEU A 489 -4.20 30.85 0.24
N LEU A 490 -5.03 29.82 0.45
CA LEU A 490 -6.47 29.99 0.73
C LEU A 490 -6.73 30.78 2.02
N THR A 491 -5.87 30.63 3.03
CA THR A 491 -5.99 31.35 4.30
C THR A 491 -5.56 32.83 4.17
N ASN A 492 -4.52 33.10 3.39
CA ASN A 492 -3.93 34.44 3.25
C ASN A 492 -4.46 35.25 2.04
N PHE A 493 -5.33 34.66 1.22
CA PHE A 493 -5.82 35.26 -0.03
C PHE A 493 -6.51 36.61 0.19
N ASN A 494 -7.26 36.77 1.28
CA ASN A 494 -7.95 38.03 1.58
C ASN A 494 -7.03 39.15 2.08
N GLU A 495 -5.82 38.82 2.54
CA GLU A 495 -4.87 39.77 3.13
C GLU A 495 -3.84 40.29 2.11
N SER A 496 -3.55 39.51 1.07
CA SER A 496 -2.51 39.81 0.08
C SER A 496 -3.10 40.00 -1.32
N LYS A 497 -2.96 41.22 -1.88
CA LYS A 497 -3.45 41.54 -3.24
C LYS A 497 -2.70 40.81 -4.37
N GLU A 498 -1.52 40.29 -4.08
CA GLU A 498 -0.70 39.52 -5.02
C GLU A 498 -0.20 38.23 -4.36
N SER A 499 -0.42 37.10 -5.05
CA SER A 499 0.08 35.79 -4.60
C SER A 499 1.53 35.60 -5.05
N PRO A 500 2.46 35.18 -4.17
CA PRO A 500 3.84 34.96 -4.55
C PRO A 500 3.96 33.91 -5.69
N PRO A 501 4.70 34.19 -6.78
CA PRO A 501 4.80 33.27 -7.92
C PRO A 501 5.29 31.86 -7.55
N ASN A 502 6.23 31.77 -6.61
CA ASN A 502 6.73 30.50 -6.10
C ASN A 502 5.62 29.65 -5.44
N VAL A 503 4.74 30.28 -4.66
CA VAL A 503 3.62 29.59 -4.01
C VAL A 503 2.62 29.11 -5.05
N LEU A 504 2.31 29.92 -6.06
CA LEU A 504 1.40 29.54 -7.16
C LEU A 504 1.91 28.32 -7.93
N GLU A 505 3.22 28.27 -8.23
CA GLU A 505 3.85 27.10 -8.86
C GLU A 505 3.67 25.83 -8.00
N LYS A 506 3.85 25.93 -6.69
CA LYS A 506 3.72 24.81 -5.76
C LYS A 506 2.26 24.38 -5.58
N CYS A 507 1.32 25.32 -5.59
CA CYS A 507 -0.11 25.04 -5.66
C CYS A 507 -0.47 24.30 -6.96
N GLN A 508 0.08 24.73 -8.10
CA GLN A 508 -0.13 24.06 -9.38
C GLN A 508 0.30 22.59 -9.33
N VAL A 509 1.46 22.28 -8.73
CA VAL A 509 1.90 20.89 -8.53
C VAL A 509 0.88 20.07 -7.73
N CYS A 510 0.31 20.65 -6.67
CA CYS A 510 -0.76 19.99 -5.90
C CYS A 510 -2.00 19.71 -6.76
N LEU A 511 -2.45 20.70 -7.53
CA LEU A 511 -3.66 20.62 -8.35
C LEU A 511 -3.49 19.65 -9.51
N ASP A 512 -2.34 19.68 -10.18
CA ASP A 512 -1.99 18.73 -11.24
C ASP A 512 -1.92 17.30 -10.68
N ALA A 513 -1.35 17.10 -9.49
CA ALA A 513 -1.34 15.80 -8.83
C ALA A 513 -2.76 15.31 -8.51
N CYS A 514 -3.65 16.16 -7.98
CA CYS A 514 -5.05 15.82 -7.76
C CYS A 514 -5.78 15.46 -9.06
N LEU A 515 -5.63 16.27 -10.11
CA LEU A 515 -6.31 16.05 -11.38
C LEU A 515 -5.79 14.78 -12.08
N LEU A 516 -4.48 14.59 -12.14
CA LEU A 516 -3.88 13.39 -12.70
C LEU A 516 -4.25 12.14 -11.89
N HIS A 517 -4.38 12.23 -10.57
CA HIS A 517 -4.81 11.12 -9.72
C HIS A 517 -6.19 10.62 -10.19
N MET A 518 -7.15 11.54 -10.28
CA MET A 518 -8.51 11.24 -10.72
C MET A 518 -8.56 10.76 -12.19
N LEU A 519 -7.83 11.42 -13.10
CA LEU A 519 -7.79 11.05 -14.52
C LEU A 519 -7.13 9.69 -14.77
N ASN A 520 -6.30 9.20 -13.86
CA ASN A 520 -5.63 7.90 -13.96
C ASN A 520 -6.31 6.79 -13.17
N LEU A 521 -7.44 7.06 -12.53
CA LEU A 521 -8.26 6.02 -11.91
C LEU A 521 -8.81 5.08 -12.99
N ARG A 522 -8.64 3.76 -12.80
CA ARG A 522 -8.99 2.70 -13.77
C ARG A 522 -9.55 1.48 -13.04
N ASP A 523 -10.18 0.59 -13.80
CA ASP A 523 -10.77 -0.68 -13.37
C ASP A 523 -9.70 -1.74 -12.98
N PHE A 524 -8.91 -1.46 -11.92
CA PHE A 524 -7.97 -2.44 -11.37
C PHE A 524 -8.69 -3.39 -10.42
N THR A 525 -8.54 -4.71 -10.61
CA THR A 525 -9.21 -5.74 -9.80
C THR A 525 -8.98 -5.54 -8.31
N HIS A 526 -7.74 -5.25 -7.91
CA HIS A 526 -7.41 -5.02 -6.50
C HIS A 526 -8.09 -3.78 -5.92
N THR A 527 -8.13 -2.68 -6.68
CA THR A 527 -8.79 -1.45 -6.25
C THR A 527 -10.27 -1.71 -5.96
N VAL A 528 -10.95 -2.45 -6.83
CA VAL A 528 -12.36 -2.79 -6.62
C VAL A 528 -12.53 -3.75 -5.43
N MET A 529 -11.61 -4.71 -5.28
CA MET A 529 -11.66 -5.73 -4.24
C MET A 529 -11.39 -5.19 -2.83
N VAL A 530 -10.47 -4.22 -2.66
CA VAL A 530 -9.99 -3.79 -1.34
C VAL A 530 -10.16 -2.29 -1.10
N ASP A 531 -9.90 -1.46 -2.11
CA ASP A 531 -9.73 -0.01 -1.92
C ASP A 531 -10.95 0.83 -2.31
N THR A 532 -12.06 0.25 -2.81
CA THR A 532 -13.23 1.02 -3.27
C THR A 532 -13.68 2.09 -2.27
N TRP A 533 -13.74 1.74 -0.98
CA TRP A 533 -14.11 2.67 0.08
C TRP A 533 -13.08 3.80 0.24
N ILE A 534 -11.79 3.49 0.38
CA ILE A 534 -10.71 4.49 0.53
C ILE A 534 -10.61 5.38 -0.72
N CYS A 535 -10.65 4.78 -1.91
CA CYS A 535 -10.64 5.50 -3.18
C CYS A 535 -11.80 6.48 -3.26
N SER A 536 -12.99 6.12 -2.79
CA SER A 536 -14.13 7.04 -2.84
C SER A 536 -13.92 8.32 -2.03
N LEU A 537 -13.30 8.19 -0.86
CA LEU A 537 -12.95 9.33 0.00
C LEU A 537 -11.81 10.14 -0.62
N SER A 538 -10.75 9.47 -1.09
CA SER A 538 -9.60 10.11 -1.76
C SER A 538 -10.03 10.92 -3.00
N MET A 539 -10.92 10.39 -3.84
CA MET A 539 -11.47 11.10 -5.00
C MET A 539 -12.33 12.29 -4.58
N THR A 540 -13.16 12.13 -3.54
CA THR A 540 -13.95 13.23 -2.97
C THR A 540 -13.03 14.35 -2.47
N CYS A 541 -11.96 14.01 -1.74
CA CYS A 541 -10.96 14.97 -1.27
C CYS A 541 -10.28 15.71 -2.43
N ALA A 542 -9.89 15.00 -3.50
CA ALA A 542 -9.27 15.62 -4.68
C ALA A 542 -10.23 16.58 -5.40
N MET A 543 -11.52 16.21 -5.53
CA MET A 543 -12.56 17.08 -6.08
C MET A 543 -12.78 18.34 -5.22
N LEU A 544 -12.84 18.19 -3.89
CA LEU A 544 -12.94 19.33 -2.96
C LEU A 544 -11.75 20.27 -3.11
N ILE A 545 -10.52 19.74 -3.25
CA ILE A 545 -9.31 20.54 -3.47
C ILE A 545 -9.41 21.35 -4.77
N LEU A 546 -9.88 20.75 -5.87
CA LEU A 546 -10.09 21.50 -7.12
C LEU A 546 -11.16 22.59 -6.96
N LEU A 547 -12.26 22.31 -6.26
CA LEU A 547 -13.31 23.30 -5.98
C LEU A 547 -12.83 24.45 -5.09
N ALA A 548 -11.97 24.18 -4.11
CA ALA A 548 -11.37 25.23 -3.30
C ALA A 548 -10.48 26.15 -4.16
N ALA A 549 -9.68 25.55 -5.05
CA ALA A 549 -8.75 26.30 -5.90
C ALA A 549 -9.44 27.09 -7.03
N ILE A 550 -10.49 26.55 -7.67
CA ILE A 550 -11.17 27.22 -8.79
C ILE A 550 -11.81 28.56 -8.41
N ARG A 551 -12.11 28.73 -7.12
CA ARG A 551 -12.68 29.97 -6.56
C ARG A 551 -11.66 31.09 -6.43
N VAL A 552 -10.38 30.76 -6.50
CA VAL A 552 -9.28 31.73 -6.49
C VAL A 552 -8.85 32.01 -7.94
N PRO A 553 -9.05 33.23 -8.48
CA PRO A 553 -8.77 33.53 -9.88
C PRO A 553 -7.35 33.15 -10.34
N ALA A 554 -6.34 33.44 -9.52
CA ALA A 554 -4.95 33.13 -9.82
C ALA A 554 -4.65 31.61 -9.91
N LEU A 555 -5.37 30.78 -9.16
CA LEU A 555 -5.24 29.33 -9.23
C LEU A 555 -6.10 28.73 -10.35
N ARG A 556 -7.28 29.29 -10.60
CA ARG A 556 -8.19 28.83 -11.65
C ARG A 556 -7.53 28.83 -13.02
N ASP A 557 -6.74 29.86 -13.35
CA ASP A 557 -6.03 29.94 -14.62
C ASP A 557 -4.88 28.90 -14.74
N LEU A 558 -4.49 28.25 -13.63
CA LEU A 558 -3.50 27.16 -13.61
C LEU A 558 -4.13 25.76 -13.72
N ILE A 559 -5.43 25.63 -13.43
CA ILE A 559 -6.14 24.34 -13.49
C ILE A 559 -6.42 23.99 -14.95
N ARG A 560 -5.99 22.79 -15.36
CA ARG A 560 -6.19 22.28 -16.72
C ARG A 560 -7.68 22.05 -17.03
N SER A 561 -8.06 22.17 -18.30
CA SER A 561 -9.46 22.11 -18.74
C SER A 561 -10.15 20.77 -18.49
N GLU A 562 -9.39 19.68 -18.35
CA GLU A 562 -9.93 18.35 -18.02
C GLU A 562 -10.62 18.30 -16.64
N ALA A 563 -10.42 19.31 -15.77
CA ALA A 563 -11.17 19.44 -14.52
C ALA A 563 -12.69 19.51 -14.71
N THR A 564 -13.16 19.96 -15.88
CA THR A 564 -14.59 20.06 -16.21
C THR A 564 -15.25 18.72 -16.56
N THR A 565 -14.48 17.66 -16.83
CA THR A 565 -14.99 16.35 -17.25
C THR A 565 -14.62 15.22 -16.28
N VAL A 566 -13.69 15.46 -15.37
CA VAL A 566 -13.19 14.43 -14.44
C VAL A 566 -14.28 13.85 -13.53
N GLY A 567 -15.28 14.66 -13.15
CA GLY A 567 -16.41 14.21 -12.33
C GLY A 567 -17.22 13.10 -13.00
N ASP A 568 -17.50 13.21 -14.30
CA ASP A 568 -18.23 12.20 -15.07
C ASP A 568 -17.47 10.86 -15.10
N HIS A 569 -16.15 10.93 -15.33
CA HIS A 569 -15.26 9.77 -15.34
C HIS A 569 -15.30 9.03 -13.99
N LEU A 570 -15.20 9.78 -12.88
CA LEU A 570 -15.26 9.21 -11.53
C LEU A 570 -16.61 8.58 -11.22
N GLN A 571 -17.72 9.24 -11.58
CA GLN A 571 -19.07 8.68 -11.41
C GLN A 571 -19.22 7.34 -12.12
N GLN A 572 -18.84 7.28 -13.39
CA GLN A 572 -19.00 6.06 -14.21
C GLN A 572 -18.19 4.88 -13.67
N LEU A 573 -16.98 5.13 -13.17
CA LEU A 573 -16.14 4.09 -12.56
C LEU A 573 -16.68 3.66 -11.20
N MET A 574 -16.77 4.61 -10.27
CA MET A 574 -17.04 4.29 -8.87
C MET A 574 -18.48 3.82 -8.63
N HIS A 575 -19.45 4.27 -9.43
CA HIS A 575 -20.81 3.74 -9.35
C HIS A 575 -20.85 2.25 -9.72
N ARG A 576 -20.06 1.81 -10.71
CA ARG A 576 -19.93 0.37 -11.02
C ARG A 576 -19.27 -0.39 -9.87
N TRP A 577 -18.19 0.14 -9.30
CA TRP A 577 -17.47 -0.52 -8.19
C TRP A 577 -18.32 -0.64 -6.93
N ALA A 578 -19.09 0.40 -6.61
CA ALA A 578 -20.00 0.44 -5.47
C ALA A 578 -21.07 -0.67 -5.52
N GLN A 579 -21.42 -1.15 -6.71
CA GLN A 579 -22.44 -2.17 -6.92
C GLN A 579 -21.90 -3.60 -6.85
N VAL A 580 -20.59 -3.83 -7.00
CA VAL A 580 -20.00 -5.18 -7.05
C VAL A 580 -20.32 -6.03 -5.80
N PRO A 581 -20.34 -5.48 -4.58
CA PRO A 581 -20.72 -6.26 -3.40
C PRO A 581 -22.22 -6.59 -3.32
N GLY A 582 -23.04 -6.08 -4.24
CA GLY A 582 -24.48 -6.27 -4.31
C GLY A 582 -25.23 -5.35 -3.33
N HIS A 583 -26.18 -5.92 -2.58
CA HIS A 583 -27.05 -5.21 -1.64
C HIS A 583 -26.32 -4.51 -0.47
N PHE A 584 -25.01 -4.66 -0.38
CA PHE A 584 -24.17 -4.20 0.71
C PHE A 584 -23.53 -2.82 0.46
N GLN A 585 -24.15 -1.96 -0.35
CA GLN A 585 -23.65 -0.63 -0.69
C GLN A 585 -23.27 0.17 0.56
N SER A 586 -22.08 0.76 0.54
CA SER A 586 -21.60 1.63 1.63
C SER A 586 -22.31 2.98 1.55
N PRO A 587 -22.97 3.44 2.65
CA PRO A 587 -23.58 4.75 2.69
C PRO A 587 -22.54 5.86 2.57
N SER A 588 -21.32 5.67 3.09
CA SER A 588 -20.25 6.67 2.90
C SER A 588 -19.73 6.70 1.46
N VAL A 589 -19.63 5.55 0.76
CA VAL A 589 -19.32 5.53 -0.69
C VAL A 589 -20.42 6.23 -1.48
N ALA A 590 -21.69 6.00 -1.15
CA ALA A 590 -22.82 6.67 -1.80
C ALA A 590 -22.79 8.19 -1.56
N GLN A 591 -22.48 8.64 -0.33
CA GLN A 591 -22.28 10.04 -0.02
C GLN A 591 -21.11 10.63 -0.83
N SER A 592 -19.98 9.93 -0.93
CA SER A 592 -18.85 10.34 -1.76
C SER A 592 -19.21 10.51 -3.23
N LEU A 593 -19.96 9.55 -3.80
CA LEU A 593 -20.48 9.68 -5.16
C LEU A 593 -21.37 10.92 -5.29
N GLN A 594 -22.30 11.15 -4.38
CA GLN A 594 -23.14 12.35 -4.43
C GLN A 594 -22.28 13.63 -4.37
N MET A 595 -21.30 13.69 -3.46
CA MET A 595 -20.41 14.85 -3.34
C MET A 595 -19.57 15.08 -4.59
N ILE A 596 -19.03 14.02 -5.21
CA ILE A 596 -18.28 14.14 -6.47
C ILE A 596 -19.16 14.77 -7.55
N TRP A 597 -20.44 14.36 -7.63
CA TRP A 597 -21.40 14.91 -8.59
C TRP A 597 -21.72 16.39 -8.30
N ASP A 598 -22.01 16.73 -7.05
CA ASP A 598 -22.33 18.09 -6.65
C ASP A 598 -21.13 19.03 -6.91
N VAL A 599 -19.93 18.60 -6.52
CA VAL A 599 -18.68 19.35 -6.76
C VAL A 599 -18.41 19.52 -8.25
N HIS A 600 -18.63 18.49 -9.06
CA HIS A 600 -18.49 18.57 -10.51
C HIS A 600 -19.41 19.64 -11.11
N GLY A 601 -20.69 19.69 -10.71
CA GLY A 601 -21.62 20.72 -11.14
C GLY A 601 -21.18 22.13 -10.74
N PHE A 602 -20.64 22.31 -9.53
CA PHE A 602 -20.07 23.59 -9.11
C PHE A 602 -18.84 23.99 -9.95
N ILE A 603 -17.94 23.06 -10.25
CA ILE A 603 -16.76 23.30 -11.09
C ILE A 603 -17.19 23.77 -12.48
N GLN A 604 -18.14 23.06 -13.13
CA GLN A 604 -18.64 23.45 -14.45
C GLN A 604 -19.24 24.86 -14.43
N HIS A 605 -20.07 25.17 -13.43
CA HIS A 605 -20.68 26.48 -13.31
C HIS A 605 -19.67 27.62 -13.18
N GLU A 606 -18.57 27.43 -12.43
CA GLU A 606 -17.53 28.45 -12.30
C GLU A 606 -16.77 28.71 -13.60
N TYR A 607 -16.49 27.66 -14.39
CA TYR A 607 -15.87 27.82 -15.71
C TYR A 607 -16.81 28.55 -16.69
N GLU A 608 -18.10 28.21 -16.70
CA GLU A 608 -19.09 28.91 -17.54
C GLU A 608 -19.19 30.41 -17.18
N GLN A 609 -19.21 30.74 -15.89
CA GLN A 609 -19.22 32.13 -15.44
C GLN A 609 -17.95 32.87 -15.85
N ASP A 610 -16.79 32.21 -15.79
CA ASP A 610 -15.53 32.82 -16.18
C ASP A 610 -15.46 33.12 -17.68
N ASP A 611 -15.93 32.19 -18.51
CA ASP A 611 -16.03 32.39 -19.96
C ASP A 611 -16.93 33.57 -20.30
N VAL A 612 -18.05 33.73 -19.59
CA VAL A 612 -18.94 34.90 -19.74
C VAL A 612 -18.22 36.19 -19.32
N ARG A 613 -17.44 36.17 -18.23
CA ARG A 613 -16.66 37.35 -17.77
C ARG A 613 -15.58 37.72 -18.80
N LYS A 614 -14.83 36.74 -19.32
CA LYS A 614 -13.80 36.93 -20.36
C LYS A 614 -14.40 37.50 -21.65
N ARG A 615 -15.57 37.00 -22.10
CA ARG A 615 -16.29 37.54 -23.27
C ARG A 615 -16.80 38.97 -23.09
N ARG A 616 -17.25 39.34 -21.88
CA ARG A 616 -17.66 40.72 -21.58
C ARG A 616 -16.46 41.68 -21.60
N LEU A 617 -15.32 41.25 -21.07
CA LEU A 617 -14.08 42.03 -21.10
C LEU A 617 -13.57 42.22 -22.54
N SER A 618 -13.60 41.17 -23.37
CA SER A 618 -13.18 41.28 -24.77
C SER A 618 -14.07 42.22 -25.59
N ASN A 619 -15.39 42.21 -25.35
CA ASN A 619 -16.32 43.11 -26.06
C ASN A 619 -16.14 44.57 -25.64
N ASN A 620 -15.89 44.86 -24.36
CA ASN A 620 -15.65 46.22 -23.88
C ASN A 620 -14.34 46.84 -24.40
N THR A 621 -13.33 46.02 -24.70
CA THR A 621 -12.07 46.48 -25.35
C THR A 621 -12.22 46.77 -26.84
N VAL A 622 -13.25 46.27 -27.51
CA VAL A 622 -13.50 46.55 -28.94
C VAL A 622 -14.25 47.88 -29.11
N ASP A 623 -15.05 48.31 -28.12
CA ASP A 623 -15.76 49.60 -28.14
C ASP A 623 -14.91 50.80 -27.68
N THR A 624 -13.62 50.59 -27.36
CA THR A 624 -12.68 51.63 -26.91
C THR A 624 -11.51 51.91 -27.87
N ILE A 625 -11.55 51.34 -29.08
CA ILE A 625 -10.66 51.64 -30.22
C ILE A 625 -11.50 52.24 -31.33
#